data_AF-A0A485LX76-F1
#
_entry.id   AF-A0A485LX76-F1
#
_cell.length_a   1.000
_cell.length_b   1.000
_cell.length_c   1.000
_cell.angle_alpha   90.00
_cell.angle_beta   90.00
_cell.angle_gamma   90.00
#
_symmetry.space_group_name_H-M   'P 1'
#
loop_
_entity.id
_entity.type
_entity.pdbx_description
1 polymer ?
#
loop_
_entity_poly.entity_id
_entity_poly.type
_entity_poly.pdbx_seq_one_letter_code
_entity_poly.pdbx_strand_id
1 'polypeptide(L)'
;METAEGTYFPIIDYEFYKKYRDHVTADLQDYIDIMAVESNTVPAKDAALVISWDEIVKRALNQERFINTHSGSEKIDEIKQLYQKYITFILYGCNNTPLFSYDTKTFNPQAREAYLNAVANNGSSELIKDLEEYLNVVIKNDNKLTSQVEEYRASLRKKYIPEQNS
;
A
#
# COMPACT_ATOMS: atom_id res chain seq x y z
N MET A 1 23.35 -18.25 31.62
CA MET A 1 22.34 -17.17 31.70
C MET A 1 22.46 -16.40 30.40
N GLU A 2 21.57 -16.68 29.44
CA GLU A 2 21.48 -15.94 28.19
C GLU A 2 20.39 -14.88 28.34
N THR A 3 20.74 -13.64 28.02
CA THR A 3 19.84 -12.48 28.04
C THR A 3 18.88 -12.57 26.86
N ALA A 4 17.60 -12.82 27.14
CA ALA A 4 16.52 -12.60 26.19
C ALA A 4 16.30 -11.09 26.08
N GLU A 5 16.81 -10.46 25.02
CA GLU A 5 16.44 -9.10 24.65
C GLU A 5 14.98 -9.11 24.13
N GLY A 6 14.02 -9.02 25.04
CA GLY A 6 12.62 -8.85 24.69
C GLY A 6 12.36 -7.43 24.22
N THR A 7 12.38 -7.19 22.91
CA THR A 7 11.91 -5.92 22.34
C THR A 7 10.38 -5.90 22.32
N TYR A 8 9.79 -4.98 23.06
CA TYR A 8 8.35 -4.70 22.99
C TYR A 8 8.10 -3.60 21.94
N PHE A 9 7.20 -3.87 20.99
CA PHE A 9 6.74 -2.89 20.01
C PHE A 9 5.30 -2.49 20.36
N PRO A 10 5.07 -1.41 21.13
CA PRO A 10 3.72 -0.98 21.45
C PRO A 10 2.99 -0.56 20.17
N ILE A 11 1.81 -1.14 19.95
CA ILE A 11 0.87 -0.67 18.92
C ILE A 11 -0.06 0.32 19.60
N ILE A 12 -0.11 1.54 19.09
CA ILE A 12 -1.07 2.54 19.53
C ILE A 12 -2.46 2.11 19.06
N ASP A 13 -3.42 2.00 19.98
CA ASP A 13 -4.82 1.76 19.67
C ASP A 13 -5.46 3.06 19.18
N TYR A 14 -5.49 3.25 17.86
CA TYR A 14 -6.12 4.41 17.24
C TYR A 14 -7.65 4.29 17.17
N GLU A 15 -8.22 3.09 17.36
CA GLU A 15 -9.67 2.92 17.45
C GLU A 15 -10.21 3.67 18.68
N PHE A 16 -9.49 3.61 19.81
CA PHE A 16 -9.83 4.39 21.00
C PHE A 16 -9.86 5.90 20.74
N TYR A 17 -9.01 6.42 19.85
CA TYR A 17 -8.95 7.85 19.55
C TYR A 17 -10.09 8.35 18.66
N LYS A 18 -10.86 7.47 18.00
CA LYS A 18 -12.02 7.88 17.20
C LYS A 18 -13.07 8.66 17.99
N LYS A 19 -13.18 8.45 19.31
CA LYS A 19 -14.09 9.23 20.16
C LYS A 19 -13.74 10.73 20.25
N TYR A 20 -12.52 11.11 19.88
CA TYR A 20 -12.07 12.50 19.81
C TYR A 20 -12.06 13.06 18.39
N ARG A 21 -12.43 12.25 17.38
CA ARG A 21 -12.39 12.61 15.97
C ARG A 21 -13.12 13.93 15.70
N ASP A 22 -14.32 14.10 16.22
CA ASP A 22 -15.13 15.31 15.97
C ASP A 22 -14.60 16.58 16.68
N HIS A 23 -13.53 16.46 17.46
CA HIS A 23 -12.91 17.55 18.22
C HIS A 23 -11.50 17.93 17.72
N VAL A 24 -11.01 17.30 16.65
CA VAL A 24 -9.71 17.60 16.04
C VAL A 24 -9.88 18.19 14.64
N THR A 25 -8.78 18.74 14.11
CA THR A 25 -8.72 19.27 12.74
C THR A 25 -8.99 18.18 11.71
N ALA A 26 -9.49 18.56 10.53
CA ALA A 26 -9.91 17.60 9.50
C ALA A 26 -8.79 16.65 9.06
N ASP A 27 -7.54 17.11 9.02
CA ASP A 27 -6.38 16.26 8.75
C ASP A 27 -6.18 15.22 9.85
N LEU A 28 -6.26 15.60 11.13
CA LEU A 28 -6.16 14.65 12.22
C LEU A 28 -7.33 13.66 12.27
N GLN A 29 -8.51 14.05 11.82
CA GLN A 29 -9.64 13.12 11.66
C GLN A 29 -9.30 12.01 10.67
N ASP A 30 -8.85 12.37 9.47
CA ASP A 30 -8.51 11.42 8.43
C ASP A 30 -7.28 10.57 8.81
N TYR A 31 -6.31 11.16 9.51
CA TYR A 31 -5.16 10.43 10.05
C TYR A 31 -5.59 9.39 11.08
N ILE A 32 -6.45 9.73 12.05
CA ILE A 32 -6.99 8.78 13.03
C ILE A 32 -7.72 7.65 12.32
N ASP A 33 -8.54 7.94 11.31
CA ASP A 33 -9.27 6.92 10.56
C ASP A 33 -8.34 5.95 9.82
N ILE A 34 -7.28 6.46 9.17
CA ILE A 34 -6.27 5.63 8.52
C ILE A 34 -5.55 4.76 9.56
N MET A 35 -5.06 5.35 10.65
CA MET A 35 -4.28 4.63 11.64
C MET A 35 -5.10 3.65 12.48
N ALA A 36 -6.40 3.90 12.66
CA ALA A 36 -7.32 2.94 13.26
C ALA A 36 -7.42 1.66 12.42
N VAL A 37 -7.51 1.79 11.09
CA VAL A 37 -7.52 0.64 10.18
C VAL A 37 -6.19 -0.15 10.26
N GLU A 38 -5.05 0.55 10.30
CA GLU A 38 -3.73 -0.09 10.42
C GLU A 38 -3.53 -0.81 11.76
N SER A 39 -3.95 -0.20 12.87
CA SER A 39 -3.80 -0.77 14.22
C SER A 39 -4.74 -1.95 14.48
N ASN A 40 -5.98 -1.89 13.98
CA ASN A 40 -6.95 -2.97 14.12
C ASN A 40 -6.62 -4.19 13.26
N THR A 41 -5.98 -4.00 12.11
CA THR A 41 -5.72 -5.09 11.16
C THR A 41 -4.39 -4.88 10.46
N VAL A 42 -3.38 -5.60 10.95
CA VAL A 42 -2.03 -5.63 10.40
C VAL A 42 -2.07 -6.14 8.96
N PRO A 43 -1.45 -5.46 7.98
CA PRO A 43 -1.54 -5.86 6.56
C PRO A 43 -0.63 -7.03 6.19
N ALA A 44 0.47 -7.23 6.93
CA ALA A 44 1.43 -8.29 6.67
C ALA A 44 2.02 -8.89 7.95
N LYS A 45 2.17 -10.20 8.00
CA LYS A 45 2.77 -10.96 9.10
C LYS A 45 3.61 -12.10 8.54
N ASP A 46 4.76 -12.39 9.15
CA ASP A 46 5.66 -13.48 8.74
C ASP A 46 5.99 -13.43 7.23
N ALA A 47 6.26 -12.21 6.73
CA ALA A 47 6.50 -11.92 5.31
C ALA A 47 5.38 -12.37 4.34
N ALA A 48 4.14 -12.48 4.81
CA ALA A 48 2.94 -12.72 4.02
C ALA A 48 1.96 -11.56 4.18
N LEU A 49 1.26 -11.18 3.10
CA LEU A 49 0.06 -10.38 3.19
C LEU A 49 -1.02 -11.19 3.91
N VAL A 50 -1.64 -10.60 4.93
CA VAL A 50 -2.73 -11.24 5.71
C VAL A 50 -4.07 -10.54 5.53
N ILE A 51 -4.12 -9.54 4.66
CA ILE A 51 -5.32 -8.89 4.13
C ILE A 51 -5.42 -9.11 2.62
N SER A 52 -6.61 -8.89 2.05
CA SER A 52 -6.82 -9.05 0.61
C SER A 52 -6.11 -7.97 -0.21
N TRP A 53 -5.87 -8.27 -1.48
CA TRP A 53 -5.35 -7.29 -2.45
C TRP A 53 -6.28 -6.09 -2.63
N ASP A 54 -7.61 -6.28 -2.56
CA ASP A 54 -8.58 -5.17 -2.57
C ASP A 54 -8.39 -4.22 -1.39
N GLU A 55 -8.17 -4.76 -0.19
CA GLU A 55 -7.95 -3.95 1.01
C GLU A 55 -6.59 -3.22 0.94
N ILE A 56 -5.56 -3.84 0.36
CA ILE A 56 -4.27 -3.18 0.08
C ILE A 56 -4.48 -1.94 -0.82
N VAL A 57 -5.19 -2.10 -1.95
CA VAL A 57 -5.44 -0.99 -2.87
C VAL A 57 -6.30 0.09 -2.22
N LYS A 58 -7.37 -0.31 -1.52
CA LYS A 58 -8.26 0.62 -0.81
C LYS A 58 -7.52 1.47 0.23
N ARG A 59 -6.63 0.85 1.02
CA ARG A 59 -5.81 1.58 2.00
C ARG A 59 -4.84 2.54 1.32
N ALA A 60 -4.21 2.12 0.23
CA ALA A 60 -3.35 2.99 -0.57
C ALA A 60 -4.12 4.21 -1.12
N LEU A 61 -5.34 4.04 -1.63
CA LEU A 61 -6.18 5.14 -2.12
C LEU A 61 -6.60 6.11 -1.00
N ASN A 62 -6.87 5.60 0.20
CA ASN A 62 -7.15 6.44 1.35
C ASN A 62 -5.93 7.29 1.75
N GLN A 63 -4.74 6.71 1.68
CA GLN A 63 -3.47 7.40 1.95
C GLN A 63 -3.14 8.43 0.85
N GLU A 64 -3.34 8.09 -0.43
CA GLU A 64 -3.21 9.03 -1.56
C GLU A 64 -4.15 10.24 -1.38
N ARG A 65 -5.42 9.98 -1.02
CA ARG A 65 -6.39 11.05 -0.75
C ARG A 65 -5.89 11.98 0.35
N PHE A 66 -5.42 11.43 1.47
CA PHE A 66 -4.85 12.23 2.56
C PHE A 66 -3.69 13.11 2.07
N ILE A 67 -2.75 12.54 1.31
CA ILE A 67 -1.59 13.26 0.79
C ILE A 67 -2.01 14.44 -0.09
N ASN A 68 -3.05 14.23 -0.91
CA ASN A 68 -3.58 15.24 -1.82
C ASN A 68 -4.40 16.32 -1.11
N THR A 69 -5.17 15.96 -0.08
CA THR A 69 -6.06 16.90 0.63
C THR A 69 -5.38 17.66 1.77
N HIS A 70 -4.38 17.04 2.42
CA HIS A 70 -3.76 17.52 3.65
C HIS A 70 -2.24 17.69 3.52
N SER A 71 -1.78 18.26 2.41
CA SER A 71 -0.34 18.42 2.11
C SER A 71 0.45 19.25 3.13
N GLY A 72 -0.24 20.09 3.93
CA GLY A 72 0.35 20.87 5.02
C GLY A 72 0.18 20.28 6.42
N SER A 73 -0.37 19.06 6.55
CA SER A 73 -0.53 18.40 7.85
C SER A 73 0.81 18.06 8.48
N GLU A 74 0.90 18.15 9.80
CA GLU A 74 2.06 17.64 10.56
C GLU A 74 2.24 16.11 10.41
N LYS A 75 1.20 15.40 9.96
CA LYS A 75 1.21 13.94 9.73
C LYS A 75 1.53 13.54 8.30
N ILE A 76 1.83 14.49 7.42
CA ILE A 76 2.02 14.22 5.99
C ILE A 76 3.15 13.21 5.71
N ASP A 77 4.27 13.30 6.42
CA ASP A 77 5.41 12.43 6.17
C ASP A 77 5.18 11.00 6.66
N GLU A 78 4.46 10.83 7.78
CA GLU A 78 4.03 9.51 8.27
C GLU A 78 3.13 8.81 7.26
N ILE A 79 2.15 9.54 6.70
CA ILE A 79 1.24 8.97 5.70
C ILE A 79 1.94 8.72 4.37
N LYS A 80 2.91 9.55 3.95
CA LYS A 80 3.75 9.26 2.77
C LYS A 80 4.55 7.97 2.94
N GLN A 81 5.16 7.76 4.10
CA GLN A 81 5.89 6.50 4.37
C GLN A 81 4.96 5.29 4.36
N LEU A 82 3.78 5.42 4.96
CA LEU A 82 2.76 4.38 4.91
C LEU A 82 2.33 4.10 3.47
N TYR A 83 2.09 5.14 2.68
CA TYR A 83 1.74 5.03 1.26
C TYR A 83 2.82 4.31 0.46
N GLN A 84 4.10 4.66 0.64
CA GLN A 84 5.22 3.98 -0.01
C GLN A 84 5.28 2.47 0.33
N LYS A 85 4.96 2.10 1.57
CA LYS A 85 4.83 0.69 1.98
C LYS A 85 3.70 -0.01 1.22
N TYR A 86 2.53 0.61 1.11
CA TYR A 86 1.41 0.04 0.37
C TYR A 86 1.67 -0.02 -1.15
N ILE A 87 2.36 0.96 -1.73
CA ILE A 87 2.85 0.88 -3.12
C ILE A 87 3.79 -0.31 -3.29
N THR A 88 4.68 -0.56 -2.32
CA THR A 88 5.54 -1.74 -2.35
C THR A 88 4.73 -3.03 -2.35
N PHE A 89 3.70 -3.14 -1.51
CA PHE A 89 2.78 -4.28 -1.54
C PHE A 89 2.09 -4.41 -2.90
N ILE A 90 1.59 -3.32 -3.48
CA ILE A 90 0.92 -3.34 -4.79
C ILE A 90 1.85 -3.81 -5.91
N LEU A 91 3.12 -3.40 -5.91
CA LEU A 91 4.06 -3.71 -6.99
C LEU A 91 4.78 -5.06 -6.83
N TYR A 92 4.92 -5.54 -5.59
CA TYR A 92 5.76 -6.70 -5.29
C TYR A 92 5.07 -7.78 -4.46
N GLY A 93 4.07 -7.43 -3.66
CA GLY A 93 3.50 -8.28 -2.62
C GLY A 93 4.43 -8.41 -1.42
N CYS A 94 4.46 -9.59 -0.82
CA CYS A 94 5.43 -9.98 0.20
C CYS A 94 6.10 -11.29 -0.19
N ASN A 95 7.16 -11.70 0.52
CA ASN A 95 7.93 -12.90 0.15
C ASN A 95 7.06 -14.17 0.07
N ASN A 96 6.16 -14.38 1.03
CA ASN A 96 5.29 -15.56 1.06
C ASN A 96 3.99 -15.38 0.27
N THR A 97 3.72 -14.17 -0.21
CA THR A 97 2.55 -13.81 -1.03
C THR A 97 2.99 -12.85 -2.14
N PRO A 98 3.87 -13.29 -3.07
CA PRO A 98 4.44 -12.40 -4.06
C PRO A 98 3.38 -12.04 -5.11
N LEU A 99 3.49 -10.85 -5.70
CA LEU A 99 2.63 -10.44 -6.82
C LEU A 99 2.85 -11.32 -8.04
N PHE A 100 4.09 -11.76 -8.27
CA PHE A 100 4.42 -12.72 -9.31
C PHE A 100 5.00 -13.99 -8.69
N SER A 101 4.50 -15.14 -9.11
CA SER A 101 5.05 -16.45 -8.72
C SER A 101 6.57 -16.50 -8.99
N TYR A 102 7.35 -16.99 -8.03
CA TYR A 102 8.79 -17.11 -8.20
C TYR A 102 9.20 -18.06 -9.33
N ASP A 103 8.49 -19.18 -9.46
CA ASP A 103 8.80 -20.24 -10.42
C ASP A 103 8.32 -19.89 -11.83
N THR A 104 7.06 -19.47 -11.92
CA THR A 104 6.39 -19.33 -13.23
C THR A 104 6.37 -17.89 -13.74
N LYS A 105 6.79 -16.93 -12.90
CA LYS A 105 6.66 -15.49 -13.14
C LYS A 105 5.23 -15.05 -13.44
N THR A 106 4.23 -15.84 -13.09
CA THR A 106 2.81 -15.53 -13.37
C THR A 106 2.28 -14.52 -12.37
N PHE A 107 1.53 -13.54 -12.87
CA PHE A 107 0.83 -12.56 -12.05
C PHE A 107 -0.22 -13.23 -11.16
N ASN A 108 -0.34 -12.77 -9.92
CA ASN A 108 -1.27 -13.31 -8.94
C ASN A 108 -2.73 -13.04 -9.39
N PRO A 109 -3.57 -14.08 -9.56
CA PRO A 109 -4.93 -13.91 -10.06
C PRO A 109 -5.83 -13.09 -9.13
N GLN A 110 -5.64 -13.20 -7.81
CA GLN A 110 -6.41 -12.42 -6.82
C GLN A 110 -6.00 -10.94 -6.87
N ALA A 111 -4.71 -10.65 -7.05
CA ALA A 111 -4.25 -9.29 -7.26
C ALA A 111 -4.82 -8.71 -8.56
N ARG A 112 -4.87 -9.51 -9.63
CA ARG A 112 -5.40 -9.08 -10.93
C ARG A 112 -6.86 -8.68 -10.83
N GLU A 113 -7.66 -9.50 -10.16
CA GLU A 113 -9.07 -9.22 -9.90
C GLU A 113 -9.24 -7.93 -9.10
N ALA A 114 -8.51 -7.78 -7.99
CA ALA A 114 -8.55 -6.58 -7.16
C ALA A 114 -8.18 -5.32 -7.95
N TYR A 115 -7.15 -5.39 -8.80
CA TYR A 115 -6.69 -4.23 -9.55
C TYR A 115 -7.67 -3.84 -10.65
N LEU A 116 -8.25 -4.83 -11.37
CA LEU A 116 -9.30 -4.58 -12.35
C LEU A 116 -10.54 -3.95 -11.70
N ASN A 117 -10.94 -4.46 -10.53
CA ASN A 117 -12.05 -3.91 -9.75
C ASN A 117 -11.76 -2.47 -9.32
N ALA A 118 -10.54 -2.18 -8.87
CA ALA A 118 -10.15 -0.83 -8.46
C ALA A 118 -10.18 0.15 -9.64
N VAL A 119 -9.65 -0.24 -10.80
CA VAL A 119 -9.63 0.57 -12.03
C VAL A 119 -11.05 0.88 -12.53
N ALA A 120 -11.95 -0.10 -12.49
CA ALA A 120 -13.33 0.08 -12.94
C ALA A 120 -14.13 1.10 -12.11
N ASN A 121 -13.75 1.33 -10.84
CA ASN A 121 -14.56 2.06 -9.86
C ASN A 121 -14.01 3.44 -9.46
N ASN A 122 -12.78 3.83 -9.84
CA ASN A 122 -12.08 4.99 -9.24
C ASN A 122 -11.36 5.92 -10.24
N GLY A 123 -12.11 6.58 -11.13
CA GLY A 123 -11.56 7.23 -12.33
C GLY A 123 -10.66 8.47 -12.17
N SER A 124 -10.49 9.07 -10.98
CA SER A 124 -9.69 10.31 -10.83
C SER A 124 -8.34 10.15 -10.12
N SER A 125 -8.08 9.01 -9.47
CA SER A 125 -6.84 8.75 -8.72
C SER A 125 -5.64 8.60 -9.66
N GLU A 126 -4.48 9.13 -9.26
CA GLU A 126 -3.24 8.97 -10.03
C GLU A 126 -2.72 7.54 -9.91
N LEU A 127 -2.79 6.95 -8.71
CA LEU A 127 -2.51 5.54 -8.48
C LEU A 127 -3.34 4.63 -9.38
N ILE A 128 -4.62 4.92 -9.55
CA ILE A 128 -5.49 4.09 -10.39
C ILE A 128 -5.10 4.15 -11.87
N LYS A 129 -4.73 5.33 -12.37
CA LYS A 129 -4.25 5.46 -13.76
C LYS A 129 -2.96 4.67 -13.98
N ASP A 130 -2.01 4.79 -13.06
CA ASP A 130 -0.77 4.03 -13.10
C ASP A 130 -1.01 2.51 -12.97
N LEU A 131 -1.99 2.10 -12.15
CA LEU A 131 -2.37 0.71 -11.98
C LEU A 131 -3.04 0.13 -13.23
N GLU A 132 -3.88 0.91 -13.90
CA GLU A 132 -4.48 0.57 -15.19
C GLU A 132 -3.41 0.38 -16.27
N GLU A 133 -2.48 1.32 -16.40
CA GLU A 133 -1.36 1.20 -17.31
C GLU A 133 -0.48 -0.01 -16.98
N TYR A 134 -0.20 -0.25 -15.70
CA TYR A 134 0.58 -1.41 -15.26
C TYR A 134 -0.10 -2.72 -15.65
N LEU A 135 -1.40 -2.86 -15.39
CA LEU A 135 -2.19 -4.01 -15.82
C LEU A 135 -2.14 -4.20 -17.33
N ASN A 136 -2.24 -3.12 -18.10
CA ASN A 136 -2.16 -3.18 -19.56
C ASN A 136 -0.81 -3.70 -20.04
N VAL A 137 0.31 -3.30 -19.41
CA VAL A 137 1.65 -3.83 -19.72
C VAL A 137 1.76 -5.31 -19.35
N VAL A 138 1.25 -5.70 -18.18
CA VAL A 138 1.22 -7.10 -17.72
C VAL A 138 0.42 -7.99 -18.67
N ILE A 139 -0.78 -7.55 -19.09
CA ILE A 139 -1.66 -8.30 -19.99
C ILE A 139 -1.03 -8.47 -21.38
N LYS A 140 -0.40 -7.41 -21.91
CA LYS A 140 0.35 -7.48 -23.18
C LYS A 140 1.54 -8.44 -23.15
N ASN A 141 2.00 -8.80 -21.95
CA ASN A 141 3.11 -9.71 -21.70
C ASN A 141 2.62 -11.05 -21.12
N ASP A 142 1.43 -11.51 -21.55
CA ASP A 142 0.85 -12.81 -21.17
C ASP A 142 0.70 -13.04 -19.66
N ASN A 143 0.52 -11.95 -18.89
CA ASN A 143 0.48 -11.96 -17.43
C ASN A 143 1.75 -12.52 -16.78
N LYS A 144 2.91 -12.29 -17.41
CA LYS A 144 4.22 -12.71 -16.91
C LYS A 144 5.11 -11.53 -16.53
N LEU A 145 5.98 -11.72 -15.53
CA LEU A 145 7.06 -10.78 -15.22
C LEU A 145 8.17 -10.89 -16.28
N THR A 146 7.98 -10.23 -17.42
CA THR A 146 9.01 -10.04 -18.45
C THR A 146 9.88 -8.84 -18.11
N SER A 147 10.98 -8.63 -18.85
CA SER A 147 11.83 -7.44 -18.70
C SER A 147 11.03 -6.14 -18.87
N GLN A 148 10.08 -6.10 -19.82
CA GLN A 148 9.23 -4.93 -20.03
C GLN A 148 8.32 -4.64 -18.82
N VAL A 149 7.74 -5.68 -18.22
CA VAL A 149 6.92 -5.56 -17.01
C VAL A 149 7.76 -5.11 -15.82
N GLU A 150 8.99 -5.62 -15.69
CA GLU A 150 9.93 -5.19 -14.66
C GLU A 150 10.35 -3.73 -14.82
N GLU A 151 10.68 -3.30 -16.03
CA GLU A 151 11.05 -1.92 -16.34
C GLU A 151 9.94 -0.95 -15.98
N TYR A 152 8.69 -1.25 -16.37
CA TYR A 152 7.54 -0.43 -16.00
C TYR A 152 7.27 -0.45 -14.49
N ARG A 153 7.38 -1.62 -13.85
CA ARG A 153 7.29 -1.72 -12.39
C ARG A 153 8.35 -0.85 -11.70
N ALA A 154 9.57 -0.84 -12.21
CA ALA A 154 10.67 -0.05 -11.66
C ALA A 154 10.42 1.47 -11.86
N SER A 155 9.81 1.89 -12.97
CA SER A 155 9.42 3.30 -13.14
C SER A 155 8.35 3.73 -12.15
N LEU A 156 7.34 2.89 -11.88
CA LEU A 156 6.36 3.16 -10.83
C LEU A 156 7.01 3.21 -9.44
N ARG A 157 7.91 2.27 -9.13
CA ARG A 157 8.67 2.29 -7.88
C ARG A 157 9.39 3.63 -7.71
N LYS A 158 10.10 4.09 -8.74
CA LYS A 158 10.84 5.36 -8.71
C LYS A 158 9.92 6.57 -8.55
N LYS A 159 8.74 6.54 -9.17
CA LYS A 159 7.73 7.61 -9.05
C LYS A 159 7.24 7.80 -7.62
N TYR A 160 6.90 6.70 -6.94
CA TYR A 160 6.27 6.74 -5.62
C TYR A 160 7.25 6.64 -4.45
N ILE A 161 8.38 5.98 -4.65
CA ILE A 161 9.41 5.71 -3.64
C ILE A 161 10.72 6.33 -4.15
N PRO A 162 10.83 7.67 -4.14
CA PRO A 162 12.07 8.32 -4.54
C PRO A 162 13.18 7.95 -3.57
N GLU A 163 14.39 7.75 -4.09
CA GLU A 163 15.59 7.55 -3.27
C GLU A 163 15.74 8.77 -2.35
N GLN A 164 15.80 8.54 -1.03
CA GLN A 164 16.18 9.59 -0.11
C GLN A 164 17.66 9.88 -0.37
N ASN A 165 17.97 11.10 -0.78
CA ASN A 165 19.36 11.56 -0.86
C ASN A 165 19.90 11.59 0.58
N SER A 166 20.72 10.59 0.93
CA SER A 166 21.51 10.54 2.16
C SER A 166 22.58 11.63 2.18
#